data_AF-A0A7C9VVQ6-F1
#
_entry.id   AF-A0A7C9VVQ6-F1
#
_cell.length_a   1.000
_cell.length_b   1.000
_cell.length_c   1.000
_cell.angle_alpha   90.00
_cell.angle_beta   90.00
_cell.angle_gamma   90.00
#
_symmetry.space_group_name_H-M   'P 1'
#
loop_
_entity.id
_entity.type
_entity.pdbx_description
1 polymer ?
#
loop_
_entity_poly.entity_id
_entity_poly.type
_entity_poly.pdbx_seq_one_letter_code
_entity_poly.pdbx_strand_id
1 'polypeptide(L)'
;MSDEADVIVVGAGLAGLVATYELTRAGRRVVVVDQENRANLGGQAFWSLGGLFLVDSPEQRRNGIKDSYALALQDWMGSAGFDRDDEDHWARQWAEAYVRFAATRKRQYLHDLGLRFTPLVGWAERGGGVADGHGNSVPRFHLTWGTGPEVVRVFAEPVLDAERRGLVRFAFRHQVDELIVENDAAVGVRGTVLEPSDLDRGKASSRVAVDSFELRAKAVIVTSGGIGHNHDLIRANWPVGRLGPCPETMIAGVPAHVDGRMLAISEQAGATLVNRDRMWHYTEGLHNWDPIWPDHAIRIIPGPSSMWFDATGKRLPAPNFPGFDTNTSMKAILSTGHDYSWFVLNQTILNREFVLSGSEQNPDVTGKDIRKVLASRGGKGAPAPIEAFKNHGVDFVVARTVDELVAGMNKIARGPELDASLIERQIVARDREVANGFSKDLQLMAIANARRSLGDRLVRTTKPHRLLDPEHGPLIAVRLNILTRKTLGGIQTNLDSQALHADGTPFAGLYAAGEVAGFGGGGVHGYNALEGTFLGGCIFSGLTAGRALARTLS
;
A
#
# COMPACT_ATOMS: atom_id res chain seq x y z
N MET A 1 -29.28 -30.01 14.67
CA MET A 1 -28.68 -28.74 15.14
C MET A 1 -27.98 -28.16 13.93
N SER A 2 -28.48 -27.07 13.33
CA SER A 2 -28.04 -26.69 11.97
C SER A 2 -26.55 -26.31 11.94
N ASP A 3 -25.84 -26.87 10.96
CA ASP A 3 -24.45 -26.57 10.55
C ASP A 3 -24.28 -25.14 10.00
N GLU A 4 -25.28 -24.28 10.15
CA GLU A 4 -25.33 -22.95 9.55
C GLU A 4 -24.46 -21.94 10.32
N ALA A 5 -23.56 -21.28 9.60
CA ALA A 5 -22.80 -20.15 10.12
C ALA A 5 -23.74 -18.96 10.38
N ASP A 6 -23.40 -18.13 11.38
CA ASP A 6 -24.08 -16.85 11.57
C ASP A 6 -23.66 -15.86 10.48
N VAL A 7 -22.38 -15.89 10.08
CA VAL A 7 -21.78 -14.96 9.12
C VAL A 7 -20.86 -15.69 8.15
N ILE A 8 -20.90 -15.30 6.87
CA ILE A 8 -19.91 -15.67 5.87
C ILE A 8 -18.96 -14.49 5.63
N VAL A 9 -17.66 -14.73 5.66
CA VAL A 9 -16.62 -13.75 5.33
C VAL A 9 -15.93 -14.18 4.04
N VAL A 10 -16.05 -13.37 2.99
CA VAL A 10 -15.42 -13.62 1.68
C VAL A 10 -14.07 -12.94 1.65
N GLY A 11 -13.00 -13.74 1.64
CA GLY A 11 -11.61 -13.32 1.70
C GLY A 11 -10.97 -13.51 3.08
N ALA A 12 -9.85 -14.22 3.12
CA ALA A 12 -9.04 -14.47 4.30
C ALA A 12 -7.87 -13.47 4.43
N GLY A 13 -8.07 -12.26 3.89
CA GLY A 13 -7.15 -11.12 4.05
C GLY A 13 -7.24 -10.47 5.44
N LEU A 14 -6.44 -9.43 5.69
CA LEU A 14 -6.41 -8.75 6.99
C LEU A 14 -7.79 -8.25 7.46
N ALA A 15 -8.57 -7.61 6.58
CA ALA A 15 -9.89 -7.11 6.97
C ALA A 15 -10.85 -8.25 7.37
N GLY A 16 -10.86 -9.35 6.62
CA GLY A 16 -11.65 -10.54 6.93
C GLY A 16 -11.23 -11.21 8.24
N LEU A 17 -9.93 -11.31 8.50
CA LEU A 17 -9.39 -11.82 9.77
C LEU A 17 -9.79 -10.95 10.96
N VAL A 18 -9.75 -9.62 10.82
CA VAL A 18 -10.15 -8.70 11.89
C VAL A 18 -11.66 -8.81 12.17
N ALA A 19 -12.49 -8.87 11.13
CA ALA A 19 -13.93 -9.06 11.28
C ALA A 19 -14.26 -10.40 11.96
N THR A 20 -13.61 -11.48 11.52
CA THR A 20 -13.76 -12.82 12.11
C THR A 20 -13.31 -12.85 13.57
N TYR A 21 -12.22 -12.17 13.90
CA TYR A 21 -11.76 -12.02 15.28
C TYR A 21 -12.81 -11.35 16.17
N GLU A 22 -13.37 -10.21 15.76
CA GLU A 22 -14.40 -9.52 16.55
C GLU A 22 -15.70 -10.34 16.66
N LEU A 23 -16.10 -11.05 15.60
CA LEU A 23 -17.27 -11.94 15.60
C LEU A 23 -17.12 -13.12 16.56
N THR A 24 -15.96 -13.78 16.54
CA THR A 24 -15.69 -14.93 17.42
C THR A 24 -15.59 -14.51 18.88
N ARG A 25 -15.15 -13.29 19.19
CA ARG A 25 -15.23 -12.71 20.53
C ARG A 25 -16.67 -12.52 21.03
N ALA A 26 -17.61 -12.33 20.11
CA ALA A 26 -19.04 -12.28 20.40
C ALA A 26 -19.71 -13.67 20.32
N GLY A 27 -18.93 -14.76 20.21
CA GLY A 27 -19.44 -16.13 20.19
C GLY A 27 -20.12 -16.55 18.88
N ARG A 28 -19.93 -15.80 17.79
CA ARG A 28 -20.54 -16.10 16.48
C ARG A 28 -19.82 -17.21 15.75
N ARG A 29 -20.59 -18.05 15.03
CA ARG A 29 -20.05 -19.04 14.10
C ARG A 29 -19.80 -18.38 12.75
N VAL A 30 -18.59 -18.53 12.22
CA VAL A 30 -18.14 -17.86 10.98
C VAL A 30 -17.61 -18.88 9.99
N VAL A 31 -18.01 -18.76 8.71
CA VAL A 31 -17.34 -19.43 7.61
C VAL A 31 -16.51 -18.41 6.84
N VAL A 32 -15.20 -18.62 6.74
CA VAL A 32 -14.29 -17.79 5.94
C VAL A 32 -14.05 -18.50 4.62
N VAL A 33 -14.41 -17.87 3.50
CA VAL A 33 -14.33 -18.42 2.15
C VAL A 33 -13.19 -17.73 1.42
N ASP A 34 -12.27 -18.49 0.81
CA ASP A 34 -11.17 -17.92 0.03
C ASP A 34 -10.82 -18.82 -1.16
N GLN A 35 -10.52 -18.20 -2.31
CA GLN A 35 -10.12 -18.93 -3.52
C GLN A 35 -8.70 -19.49 -3.41
N GLU A 36 -7.86 -18.89 -2.59
CA GLU A 36 -6.49 -19.35 -2.34
C GLU A 36 -6.44 -20.47 -1.31
N ASN A 37 -5.28 -21.13 -1.21
CA ASN A 37 -5.02 -22.13 -0.19
C ASN A 37 -4.67 -21.50 1.17
N ARG A 38 -4.57 -22.34 2.20
CA ARG A 38 -4.26 -21.91 3.58
C ARG A 38 -2.93 -21.17 3.71
N ALA A 39 -1.95 -21.45 2.86
CA ALA A 39 -0.65 -20.77 2.86
C ALA A 39 -0.78 -19.26 2.62
N ASN A 40 -1.87 -18.80 2.01
CA ASN A 40 -2.14 -17.39 1.68
C ASN A 40 -2.88 -16.61 2.77
N LEU A 41 -3.12 -17.18 3.96
CA LEU A 41 -3.82 -16.50 5.07
C LEU A 41 -3.23 -15.11 5.38
N GLY A 42 -4.06 -14.07 5.37
CA GLY A 42 -3.66 -12.66 5.47
C GLY A 42 -3.55 -11.93 4.12
N GLY A 43 -3.58 -12.67 3.01
CA GLY A 43 -3.53 -12.15 1.65
C GLY A 43 -2.35 -11.20 1.42
N GLN A 44 -2.59 -10.16 0.63
CA GLN A 44 -1.57 -9.15 0.33
C GLN A 44 -1.06 -8.35 1.55
N ALA A 45 -1.78 -8.32 2.68
CA ALA A 45 -1.33 -7.60 3.88
C ALA A 45 -0.08 -8.22 4.51
N PHE A 46 0.12 -9.53 4.31
CA PHE A 46 1.32 -10.25 4.77
C PHE A 46 2.61 -9.70 4.15
N TRP A 47 2.55 -9.28 2.89
CA TRP A 47 3.71 -8.74 2.14
C TRP A 47 4.02 -7.28 2.46
N SER A 48 3.22 -6.64 3.32
CA SER A 48 3.42 -5.23 3.66
C SER A 48 4.66 -5.01 4.52
N LEU A 49 5.31 -3.86 4.36
CA LEU A 49 6.32 -3.39 5.31
C LEU A 49 5.76 -3.20 6.74
N GLY A 50 4.44 -3.17 6.95
CA GLY A 50 3.85 -3.08 8.29
C GLY A 50 3.77 -1.65 8.84
N GLY A 51 3.73 -0.65 7.97
CA GLY A 51 3.53 0.74 8.38
C GLY A 51 2.09 1.01 8.82
N LEU A 52 1.93 1.69 9.95
CA LEU A 52 0.64 2.10 10.49
C LEU A 52 0.60 3.60 10.79
N PHE A 53 -0.45 4.26 10.33
CA PHE A 53 -0.78 5.65 10.65
C PHE A 53 -1.28 5.75 12.08
N LEU A 54 -0.55 6.48 12.94
CA LEU A 54 -0.96 6.84 14.30
C LEU A 54 -0.79 8.35 14.49
N VAL A 55 -1.62 8.93 15.35
CA VAL A 55 -1.66 10.36 15.61
C VAL A 55 -1.38 10.61 17.09
N ASP A 56 -0.52 11.58 17.37
CA ASP A 56 -0.07 11.97 18.71
C ASP A 56 0.35 10.76 19.59
N SER A 57 1.10 9.82 19.01
CA SER A 57 1.53 8.60 19.70
C SER A 57 2.64 8.87 20.73
N PRO A 58 2.82 8.00 21.74
CA PRO A 58 4.01 8.02 22.59
C PRO A 58 5.32 7.98 21.81
N GLU A 59 5.37 7.25 20.69
CA GLU A 59 6.52 7.21 19.80
C GLU A 59 6.81 8.59 19.18
N GLN A 60 5.78 9.29 18.68
CA GLN A 60 5.92 10.65 18.14
C GLN A 60 6.45 11.63 19.19
N ARG A 61 5.85 11.64 20.40
CA ARG A 61 6.28 12.52 21.49
C ARG A 61 7.75 12.29 21.89
N ARG A 62 8.19 11.02 21.97
CA ARG A 62 9.60 10.69 22.25
C ARG A 62 10.57 11.14 21.15
N ASN A 63 10.08 11.24 19.91
CA ASN A 63 10.85 11.76 18.77
C ASN A 63 10.77 13.29 18.66
N GLY A 64 10.13 13.99 19.61
CA GLY A 64 9.94 15.45 19.60
C GLY A 64 8.92 15.94 18.58
N ILE A 65 8.09 15.04 18.03
CA ILE A 65 7.04 15.37 17.06
C ILE A 65 5.82 15.86 17.84
N LYS A 66 5.35 17.06 17.49
CA LYS A 66 4.09 17.64 18.01
C LYS A 66 3.00 17.37 17.00
N ASP A 67 1.99 16.62 17.41
CA ASP A 67 0.89 16.20 16.55
C ASP A 67 -0.46 16.36 17.26
N SER A 68 -1.56 16.33 16.51
CA SER A 68 -2.92 16.41 17.05
C SER A 68 -3.93 15.83 16.07
N TYR A 69 -5.12 15.48 16.59
CA TYR A 69 -6.26 15.08 15.76
C TYR A 69 -6.60 16.15 14.70
N ALA A 70 -6.61 17.43 15.07
CA ALA A 70 -6.96 18.51 14.16
C ALA A 70 -5.97 18.62 12.99
N LEU A 71 -4.65 18.56 13.28
CA LEU A 71 -3.62 18.58 12.24
C LEU A 71 -3.71 17.35 11.33
N ALA A 72 -3.88 16.15 11.92
CA ALA A 72 -4.01 14.93 11.14
C ALA A 72 -5.27 14.93 10.25
N LEU A 73 -6.36 15.53 10.74
CA LEU A 73 -7.59 15.66 9.96
C LEU A 73 -7.43 16.65 8.81
N GLN A 74 -6.77 17.79 9.03
CA GLN A 74 -6.42 18.74 7.97
C GLN A 74 -5.62 18.06 6.86
N ASP A 75 -4.54 17.35 7.23
CA ASP A 75 -3.68 16.65 6.27
C ASP A 75 -4.45 15.56 5.50
N TRP A 76 -5.37 14.87 6.18
CA TRP A 76 -6.23 13.87 5.54
C TRP A 76 -7.17 14.50 4.51
N MET A 77 -7.87 15.56 4.88
CA MET A 77 -8.85 16.22 4.00
C MET A 77 -8.15 16.89 2.80
N GLY A 78 -7.00 17.52 3.04
CA GLY A 78 -6.16 18.10 1.97
C GLY A 78 -5.60 17.07 1.01
N SER A 79 -5.22 15.89 1.52
CA SER A 79 -4.77 14.77 0.69
C SER A 79 -5.91 14.13 -0.10
N ALA A 80 -7.05 13.91 0.55
CA ALA A 80 -8.17 13.24 -0.06
C ALA A 80 -8.77 14.07 -1.19
N GLY A 81 -8.87 15.39 -1.02
CA GLY A 81 -9.39 16.28 -2.06
C GLY A 81 -10.82 15.93 -2.47
N PHE A 82 -11.67 15.59 -1.50
CA PHE A 82 -13.05 15.18 -1.75
C PHE A 82 -13.86 16.26 -2.45
N ASP A 83 -14.30 16.00 -3.68
CA ASP A 83 -14.93 16.96 -4.58
C ASP A 83 -16.25 16.45 -5.20
N ARG A 84 -16.67 15.20 -4.90
CA ARG A 84 -17.90 14.59 -5.42
C ARG A 84 -18.89 14.38 -4.30
N ASP A 85 -19.87 15.28 -4.13
CA ASP A 85 -20.77 15.22 -2.96
C ASP A 85 -21.68 13.99 -2.93
N ASP A 86 -22.01 13.43 -4.09
CA ASP A 86 -22.79 12.19 -4.26
C ASP A 86 -22.00 10.94 -3.88
N GLU A 87 -20.71 10.88 -4.22
CA GLU A 87 -19.85 9.73 -3.95
C GLU A 87 -19.10 9.82 -2.61
N ASP A 88 -18.74 11.03 -2.16
CA ASP A 88 -17.80 11.27 -1.06
C ASP A 88 -18.45 11.49 0.31
N HIS A 89 -19.78 11.53 0.38
CA HIS A 89 -20.48 11.70 1.66
C HIS A 89 -19.97 10.70 2.72
N TRP A 90 -19.99 9.40 2.39
CA TRP A 90 -19.53 8.36 3.30
C TRP A 90 -18.01 8.34 3.44
N ALA A 91 -17.26 8.61 2.36
CA ALA A 91 -15.81 8.67 2.41
C ALA A 91 -15.30 9.70 3.44
N ARG A 92 -15.91 10.88 3.51
CA ARG A 92 -15.59 11.94 4.49
C ARG A 92 -15.88 11.49 5.93
N GLN A 93 -17.03 10.85 6.16
CA GLN A 93 -17.40 10.33 7.48
C GLN A 93 -16.41 9.24 7.94
N TRP A 94 -16.06 8.32 7.04
CA TRP A 94 -15.08 7.28 7.30
C TRP A 94 -13.69 7.85 7.58
N ALA A 95 -13.28 8.90 6.88
CA ALA A 95 -12.01 9.59 7.10
C ALA A 95 -11.94 10.16 8.53
N GLU A 96 -12.96 10.92 8.94
CA GLU A 96 -13.04 11.49 10.29
C GLU A 96 -13.01 10.40 11.37
N ALA A 97 -13.78 9.33 11.17
CA ALA A 97 -13.85 8.19 12.09
C ALA A 97 -12.50 7.47 12.18
N TYR A 98 -11.82 7.26 11.05
CA TYR A 98 -10.51 6.63 11.00
C TYR A 98 -9.43 7.46 11.70
N VAL A 99 -9.35 8.76 11.40
CA VAL A 99 -8.37 9.66 12.04
C VAL A 99 -8.62 9.71 13.54
N ARG A 100 -9.89 9.71 13.97
CA ARG A 100 -10.24 9.66 15.40
C ARG A 100 -9.80 8.34 16.03
N PHE A 101 -10.01 7.21 15.35
CA PHE A 101 -9.52 5.91 15.79
C PHE A 101 -7.99 5.89 15.93
N ALA A 102 -7.27 6.43 14.94
CA ALA A 102 -5.82 6.55 14.94
C ALA A 102 -5.26 7.44 16.07
N ALA A 103 -5.97 8.51 16.41
CA ALA A 103 -5.60 9.44 17.48
C ALA A 103 -5.94 8.98 18.90
N THR A 104 -6.79 7.96 19.04
CA THR A 104 -7.32 7.56 20.35
C THR A 104 -7.05 6.11 20.70
N ARG A 105 -7.73 5.17 20.03
CA ARG A 105 -7.83 3.78 20.49
C ARG A 105 -6.96 2.81 19.69
N LYS A 106 -6.60 3.14 18.44
CA LYS A 106 -5.91 2.21 17.52
C LYS A 106 -4.63 1.64 18.10
N ARG A 107 -3.75 2.50 18.62
CA ARG A 107 -2.45 2.08 19.18
C ARG A 107 -2.65 1.11 20.34
N GLN A 108 -3.51 1.45 21.30
CA GLN A 108 -3.74 0.62 22.48
C GLN A 108 -4.38 -0.71 22.10
N TYR A 109 -5.41 -0.68 21.25
CA TYR A 109 -6.06 -1.88 20.73
C TYR A 109 -5.06 -2.87 20.11
N LEU A 110 -4.19 -2.39 19.23
CA LEU A 110 -3.17 -3.24 18.61
C LEU A 110 -2.10 -3.71 19.60
N HIS A 111 -1.73 -2.86 20.55
CA HIS A 111 -0.78 -3.21 21.59
C HIS A 111 -1.31 -4.32 22.52
N ASP A 112 -2.61 -4.29 22.85
CA ASP A 112 -3.27 -5.30 23.67
C ASP A 112 -3.34 -6.66 22.96
N LEU A 113 -3.40 -6.66 21.63
CA LEU A 113 -3.27 -7.85 20.79
C LEU A 113 -1.82 -8.36 20.66
N GLY A 114 -0.86 -7.67 21.29
CA GLY A 114 0.56 -8.04 21.27
C GLY A 114 1.38 -7.38 20.16
N LEU A 115 0.80 -6.52 19.32
CA LEU A 115 1.56 -5.80 18.29
C LEU A 115 2.51 -4.79 18.94
N ARG A 116 3.73 -4.68 18.40
CA ARG A 116 4.76 -3.73 18.88
C ARG A 116 5.29 -2.91 17.72
N PHE A 117 5.84 -1.74 18.04
CA PHE A 117 6.35 -0.77 17.07
C PHE A 117 7.83 -0.51 17.28
N THR A 118 8.53 -0.21 16.20
CA THR A 118 9.89 0.34 16.28
C THR A 118 9.88 1.74 16.92
N PRO A 119 10.98 2.20 17.55
CA PRO A 119 10.97 3.45 18.31
C PRO A 119 11.04 4.71 17.46
N LEU A 120 11.46 4.61 16.19
CA LEU A 120 11.58 5.75 15.29
C LEU A 120 10.33 5.87 14.42
N VAL A 121 9.80 7.09 14.34
CA VAL A 121 8.67 7.40 13.47
C VAL A 121 9.19 7.84 12.11
N GLY A 122 8.68 7.21 11.05
CA GLY A 122 9.08 7.48 9.68
C GLY A 122 8.19 8.51 8.99
N TRP A 123 8.71 9.03 7.89
CA TRP A 123 8.01 9.90 6.96
C TRP A 123 8.20 9.33 5.54
N ALA A 124 7.29 8.45 5.15
CA ALA A 124 7.46 7.68 3.91
C ALA A 124 7.24 8.54 2.66
N GLU A 125 6.32 9.51 2.73
CA GLU A 125 6.00 10.43 1.64
C GLU A 125 5.80 11.86 2.18
N ARG A 126 6.40 12.86 1.52
CA ARG A 126 6.49 14.25 2.04
C ARG A 126 5.45 15.22 1.48
N GLY A 127 4.56 14.75 0.61
CA GLY A 127 3.42 15.53 0.12
C GLY A 127 3.67 16.42 -1.10
N GLY A 128 2.67 17.25 -1.42
CA GLY A 128 2.58 18.11 -2.61
C GLY A 128 3.12 19.53 -2.43
N GLY A 129 3.65 19.88 -1.26
CA GLY A 129 4.39 21.13 -1.04
C GLY A 129 3.58 22.35 -0.56
N VAL A 130 2.28 22.20 -0.28
CA VAL A 130 1.43 23.23 0.35
C VAL A 130 0.78 22.68 1.62
N ALA A 131 0.43 23.55 2.57
CA ALA A 131 0.03 23.16 3.93
C ALA A 131 -1.38 22.53 4.02
N ASP A 132 -2.24 22.79 3.04
CA ASP A 132 -3.61 22.28 2.91
C ASP A 132 -3.76 21.27 1.76
N GLY A 133 -2.65 20.87 1.14
CA GLY A 133 -2.61 19.91 0.05
C GLY A 133 -2.26 18.50 0.51
N HIS A 134 -1.78 17.68 -0.43
CA HIS A 134 -1.41 16.30 -0.14
C HIS A 134 -0.19 16.19 0.79
N GLY A 135 -0.24 15.22 1.70
CA GLY A 135 0.87 14.77 2.53
C GLY A 135 0.64 15.01 4.02
N ASN A 136 1.38 14.28 4.86
CA ASN A 136 1.39 14.55 6.29
C ASN A 136 2.26 15.76 6.59
N SER A 137 1.79 16.66 7.46
CA SER A 137 2.57 17.80 7.97
C SER A 137 3.69 17.39 8.94
N VAL A 138 3.57 16.22 9.57
CA VAL A 138 4.55 15.64 10.49
C VAL A 138 4.64 14.12 10.30
N PRO A 139 5.75 13.45 10.70
CA PRO A 139 5.87 12.00 10.55
C PRO A 139 4.75 11.24 11.28
N ARG A 140 4.02 10.37 10.56
CA ARG A 140 2.97 9.48 11.12
C ARG A 140 3.11 8.01 10.74
N PHE A 141 4.18 7.64 10.04
CA PHE A 141 4.44 6.25 9.63
C PHE A 141 5.11 5.45 10.74
N HIS A 142 4.34 4.59 11.42
CA HIS A 142 4.86 3.75 12.50
C HIS A 142 5.12 2.34 11.99
N LEU A 143 6.39 1.94 11.94
CA LEU A 143 6.78 0.61 11.50
C LEU A 143 6.56 -0.42 12.62
N THR A 144 5.86 -1.51 12.33
CA THR A 144 5.66 -2.62 13.27
C THR A 144 6.89 -3.50 13.37
N TRP A 145 7.14 -4.02 14.57
CA TRP A 145 8.18 -5.01 14.80
C TRP A 145 7.71 -6.37 14.30
N GLY A 146 8.29 -6.86 13.20
CA GLY A 146 7.80 -8.04 12.46
C GLY A 146 6.92 -7.72 11.25
N THR A 147 6.84 -6.44 10.83
CA THR A 147 6.23 -5.97 9.56
C THR A 147 4.79 -6.49 9.32
N GLY A 148 4.39 -6.68 8.06
CA GLY A 148 3.08 -7.21 7.65
C GLY A 148 2.72 -8.57 8.25
N PRO A 149 3.65 -9.56 8.31
CA PRO A 149 3.38 -10.85 8.94
C PRO A 149 2.93 -10.72 10.40
N GLU A 150 3.54 -9.82 11.17
CA GLU A 150 3.12 -9.59 12.55
C GLU A 150 1.74 -8.93 12.64
N VAL A 151 1.44 -7.98 11.75
CA VAL A 151 0.12 -7.33 11.70
C VAL A 151 -0.97 -8.36 11.38
N VAL A 152 -0.68 -9.34 10.53
CA VAL A 152 -1.59 -10.46 10.25
C VAL A 152 -1.67 -11.40 11.45
N ARG A 153 -0.53 -11.77 12.05
CA ARG A 153 -0.43 -12.78 13.13
C ARG A 153 -1.35 -12.46 14.30
N VAL A 154 -1.37 -11.21 14.75
CA VAL A 154 -2.15 -10.80 15.93
C VAL A 154 -3.66 -11.00 15.77
N PHE A 155 -4.16 -11.15 14.54
CA PHE A 155 -5.55 -11.54 14.24
C PHE A 155 -5.66 -13.00 13.80
N ALA A 156 -4.73 -13.49 12.98
CA ALA A 156 -4.76 -14.84 12.44
C ALA A 156 -4.68 -15.91 13.53
N GLU A 157 -3.79 -15.77 14.52
CA GLU A 157 -3.63 -16.77 15.58
C GLU A 157 -4.90 -16.95 16.43
N PRO A 158 -5.55 -15.88 16.94
CA PRO A 158 -6.85 -16.00 17.61
C PRO A 158 -7.95 -16.61 16.74
N VAL A 159 -7.98 -16.31 15.44
CA VAL A 159 -8.99 -16.88 14.52
C VAL A 159 -8.73 -18.38 14.27
N LEU A 160 -7.46 -18.79 14.11
CA LEU A 160 -7.09 -20.20 14.02
C LEU A 160 -7.38 -20.95 15.34
N ASP A 161 -7.30 -20.27 16.48
CA ASP A 161 -7.75 -20.83 17.74
C ASP A 161 -9.28 -21.01 17.79
N ALA A 162 -10.03 -20.03 17.28
CA ALA A 162 -11.47 -20.14 17.14
C ALA A 162 -11.89 -21.26 16.16
N GLU A 163 -11.07 -21.55 15.13
CA GLU A 163 -11.24 -22.72 14.26
C GLU A 163 -11.12 -24.03 15.05
N ARG A 164 -10.07 -24.17 15.89
CA ARG A 164 -9.92 -25.34 16.76
C ARG A 164 -11.06 -25.50 17.76
N ARG A 165 -11.68 -24.40 18.17
CA ARG A 165 -12.87 -24.37 19.05
C ARG A 165 -14.19 -24.60 18.31
N GLY A 166 -14.17 -24.78 16.98
CA GLY A 166 -15.37 -25.01 16.17
C GLY A 166 -16.22 -23.77 15.91
N LEU A 167 -15.72 -22.57 16.22
CA LEU A 167 -16.40 -21.30 15.93
C LEU A 167 -16.11 -20.79 14.50
N VAL A 168 -14.99 -21.22 13.91
CA VAL A 168 -14.59 -20.81 12.56
C VAL A 168 -14.39 -22.04 11.70
N ARG A 169 -14.92 -21.99 10.47
CA ARG A 169 -14.58 -22.93 9.40
C ARG A 169 -13.94 -22.16 8.25
N PHE A 170 -12.75 -22.57 7.83
CA PHE A 170 -12.17 -22.06 6.59
C PHE A 170 -12.55 -22.96 5.41
N ALA A 171 -13.13 -22.35 4.39
CA ALA A 171 -13.40 -22.93 3.09
C ALA A 171 -12.38 -22.36 2.08
N PHE A 172 -11.15 -22.87 2.15
CA PHE A 172 -10.11 -22.56 1.15
C PHE A 172 -10.42 -23.24 -0.17
N ARG A 173 -9.87 -22.71 -1.27
CA ARG A 173 -10.16 -23.20 -2.63
C ARG A 173 -11.64 -23.09 -3.01
N HIS A 174 -12.36 -22.14 -2.41
CA HIS A 174 -13.75 -21.86 -2.73
C HIS A 174 -13.82 -20.45 -3.32
N GLN A 175 -14.13 -20.39 -4.61
CA GLN A 175 -14.19 -19.19 -5.42
C GLN A 175 -15.66 -18.72 -5.51
N VAL A 176 -16.04 -17.64 -4.80
CA VAL A 176 -17.43 -17.11 -4.70
C VAL A 176 -17.92 -16.41 -5.96
N ASP A 177 -18.74 -17.05 -6.78
CA ASP A 177 -19.14 -16.53 -8.10
C ASP A 177 -20.43 -15.70 -8.05
N GLU A 178 -21.22 -15.81 -6.97
CA GLU A 178 -22.49 -15.10 -6.80
C GLU A 178 -22.75 -14.81 -5.30
N LEU A 179 -23.32 -13.64 -5.01
CA LEU A 179 -23.98 -13.34 -3.74
C LEU A 179 -25.45 -13.74 -3.84
N ILE A 180 -25.93 -14.57 -2.92
CA ILE A 180 -27.32 -15.03 -2.91
C ILE A 180 -28.16 -13.96 -2.23
N VAL A 181 -29.12 -13.40 -2.97
CA VAL A 181 -30.03 -12.36 -2.50
C VAL A 181 -31.47 -12.89 -2.48
N GLU A 182 -32.13 -12.79 -1.33
CA GLU A 182 -33.52 -13.19 -1.13
C GLU A 182 -34.24 -12.10 -0.34
N ASN A 183 -35.42 -11.66 -0.81
CA ASN A 183 -36.18 -10.56 -0.21
C ASN A 183 -35.32 -9.31 0.05
N ASP A 184 -34.53 -8.91 -0.96
CA ASP A 184 -33.59 -7.78 -0.92
C ASP A 184 -32.51 -7.87 0.18
N ALA A 185 -32.25 -9.08 0.72
CA ALA A 185 -31.21 -9.33 1.69
C ALA A 185 -30.16 -10.33 1.18
N ALA A 186 -28.89 -10.06 1.43
CA ALA A 186 -27.81 -11.01 1.18
C ALA A 186 -27.85 -12.12 2.25
N VAL A 187 -28.12 -13.34 1.81
CA VAL A 187 -28.34 -14.52 2.69
C VAL A 187 -27.32 -15.63 2.47
N GLY A 188 -26.35 -15.42 1.57
CA GLY A 188 -25.34 -16.43 1.29
C GLY A 188 -24.44 -16.11 0.10
N VAL A 189 -23.64 -17.10 -0.24
CA VAL A 189 -22.77 -17.11 -1.42
C VAL A 189 -22.86 -18.46 -2.10
N ARG A 190 -22.66 -18.47 -3.42
CA ARG A 190 -22.37 -19.71 -4.15
C ARG A 190 -21.21 -19.51 -5.11
N GLY A 191 -20.63 -20.62 -5.55
CA GLY A 191 -19.58 -20.58 -6.56
C GLY A 191 -18.89 -21.92 -6.75
N THR A 192 -17.62 -21.83 -7.13
CA THR A 192 -16.82 -22.96 -7.61
C THR A 192 -15.83 -23.43 -6.56
N VAL A 193 -15.75 -24.74 -6.35
CA VAL A 193 -14.64 -25.37 -5.62
C VAL A 193 -13.51 -25.61 -6.63
N LEU A 194 -12.35 -25.03 -6.33
CA LEU A 194 -11.14 -25.17 -7.13
C LEU A 194 -10.35 -26.41 -6.69
N GLU A 195 -9.56 -26.98 -7.60
CA GLU A 195 -8.68 -28.09 -7.25
C GLU A 195 -7.76 -27.73 -6.06
N PRO A 196 -7.45 -28.70 -5.17
CA PRO A 196 -6.57 -28.48 -4.04
C PRO A 196 -5.20 -27.93 -4.49
N SER A 197 -4.58 -27.12 -3.62
CA SER A 197 -3.25 -26.58 -3.88
C SER A 197 -2.47 -26.48 -2.58
N ASP A 198 -1.23 -26.97 -2.60
CA ASP A 198 -0.23 -26.91 -1.54
C ASP A 198 0.90 -25.93 -1.86
N LEU A 199 0.75 -25.15 -2.94
CA LEU A 199 1.74 -24.15 -3.37
C LEU A 199 2.04 -23.13 -2.26
N ASP A 200 3.29 -22.67 -2.28
CA ASP A 200 3.75 -21.60 -1.39
C ASP A 200 2.96 -20.31 -1.58
N ARG A 201 2.93 -19.49 -0.51
CA ARG A 201 2.25 -18.19 -0.50
C ARG A 201 2.68 -17.32 -1.68
N GLY A 202 1.69 -16.71 -2.34
CA GLY A 202 1.92 -15.80 -3.47
C GLY A 202 2.09 -16.50 -4.82
N LYS A 203 2.41 -17.81 -4.87
CA LYS A 203 2.46 -18.54 -6.14
C LYS A 203 1.06 -18.59 -6.77
N ALA A 204 0.99 -18.38 -8.08
CA ALA A 204 -0.27 -18.41 -8.81
C ALA A 204 -0.84 -19.85 -8.76
N SER A 205 -1.95 -20.01 -8.04
CA SER A 205 -2.63 -21.30 -7.91
C SER A 205 -3.66 -21.50 -9.02
N SER A 206 -3.94 -22.75 -9.35
CA SER A 206 -4.87 -23.13 -10.40
C SER A 206 -6.28 -22.57 -10.19
N ARG A 207 -7.00 -22.38 -11.30
CA ARG A 207 -8.42 -22.00 -11.36
C ARG A 207 -9.30 -23.10 -11.96
N VAL A 208 -8.79 -24.34 -12.03
CA VAL A 208 -9.56 -25.50 -12.50
C VAL A 208 -10.67 -25.82 -11.49
N ALA A 209 -11.90 -25.86 -11.99
CA ALA A 209 -13.10 -26.22 -11.23
C ALA A 209 -13.16 -27.74 -11.01
N VAL A 210 -13.49 -28.16 -9.78
CA VAL A 210 -13.70 -29.59 -9.43
C VAL A 210 -15.07 -29.87 -8.82
N ASP A 211 -15.73 -28.86 -8.27
CA ASP A 211 -17.09 -28.96 -7.74
C ASP A 211 -17.74 -27.55 -7.66
N SER A 212 -18.96 -27.48 -7.15
CA SER A 212 -19.67 -26.26 -6.81
C SER A 212 -20.02 -26.23 -5.31
N PHE A 213 -20.29 -25.05 -4.78
CA PHE A 213 -20.74 -24.91 -3.40
C PHE A 213 -21.82 -23.83 -3.26
N GLU A 214 -22.66 -23.99 -2.24
CA GLU A 214 -23.58 -22.97 -1.75
C GLU A 214 -23.46 -22.91 -0.22
N LEU A 215 -23.33 -21.71 0.34
CA LEU A 215 -23.26 -21.45 1.77
C LEU A 215 -24.26 -20.36 2.15
N ARG A 216 -25.02 -20.59 3.22
CA ARG A 216 -26.03 -19.65 3.73
C ARG A 216 -25.69 -19.18 5.13
N ALA A 217 -26.01 -17.91 5.41
CA ALA A 217 -25.80 -17.27 6.70
C ALA A 217 -26.72 -16.06 6.85
N LYS A 218 -26.78 -15.48 8.05
CA LYS A 218 -27.58 -14.28 8.33
C LYS A 218 -26.98 -13.01 7.70
N ALA A 219 -25.68 -13.04 7.38
CA ALA A 219 -24.98 -11.94 6.73
C ALA A 219 -23.74 -12.42 5.97
N VAL A 220 -23.32 -11.62 4.99
CA VAL A 220 -22.08 -11.78 4.22
C VAL A 220 -21.22 -10.53 4.35
N ILE A 221 -19.93 -10.70 4.64
CA ILE A 221 -18.92 -9.63 4.62
C ILE A 221 -17.95 -9.87 3.46
N VAL A 222 -17.88 -8.92 2.53
CA VAL A 222 -16.92 -8.96 1.42
C VAL A 222 -15.62 -8.26 1.83
N THR A 223 -14.49 -8.99 1.77
CA THR A 223 -13.14 -8.53 2.16
C THR A 223 -12.04 -8.96 1.20
N SER A 224 -12.39 -9.11 -0.08
CA SER A 224 -11.60 -9.75 -1.13
C SER A 224 -10.42 -8.96 -1.72
N GLY A 225 -10.18 -7.73 -1.27
CA GLY A 225 -9.12 -6.88 -1.82
C GLY A 225 -9.57 -6.05 -3.03
N GLY A 226 -8.60 -5.45 -3.73
CA GLY A 226 -8.83 -4.58 -4.89
C GLY A 226 -8.40 -5.23 -6.21
N ILE A 227 -8.14 -4.41 -7.23
CA ILE A 227 -7.81 -4.86 -8.60
C ILE A 227 -6.30 -4.87 -8.91
N GLY A 228 -5.42 -4.75 -7.92
CA GLY A 228 -4.02 -4.39 -8.12
C GLY A 228 -3.20 -5.31 -9.04
N HIS A 229 -3.64 -6.55 -9.32
CA HIS A 229 -3.00 -7.44 -10.31
C HIS A 229 -3.80 -7.56 -11.61
N ASN A 230 -4.98 -6.96 -11.70
CA ASN A 230 -5.84 -7.02 -12.87
C ASN A 230 -5.62 -5.77 -13.73
N HIS A 231 -4.59 -5.82 -14.56
CA HIS A 231 -4.21 -4.70 -15.43
C HIS A 231 -5.33 -4.29 -16.41
N ASP A 232 -6.22 -5.20 -16.79
CA ASP A 232 -7.35 -4.89 -17.68
C ASP A 232 -8.41 -4.05 -16.96
N LEU A 233 -8.76 -4.40 -15.72
CA LEU A 233 -9.64 -3.56 -14.90
C LEU A 233 -9.00 -2.21 -14.57
N ILE A 234 -7.68 -2.16 -14.36
CA ILE A 234 -6.96 -0.89 -14.16
C ILE A 234 -7.08 -0.03 -15.41
N ARG A 235 -6.85 -0.57 -16.62
CA ARG A 235 -7.00 0.17 -17.87
C ARG A 235 -8.43 0.66 -18.08
N ALA A 236 -9.42 -0.19 -17.81
CA ALA A 236 -10.83 0.15 -17.97
C ALA A 236 -11.30 1.30 -17.06
N ASN A 237 -10.64 1.49 -15.92
CA ASN A 237 -10.98 2.53 -14.95
C ASN A 237 -9.92 3.64 -14.85
N TRP A 238 -8.95 3.69 -15.77
CA TRP A 238 -7.85 4.65 -15.67
C TRP A 238 -8.33 6.10 -15.81
N PRO A 239 -7.97 7.02 -14.88
CA PRO A 239 -8.46 8.39 -14.88
C PRO A 239 -7.68 9.27 -15.89
N VAL A 240 -7.92 9.07 -17.19
CA VAL A 240 -7.16 9.74 -18.26
C VAL A 240 -7.14 11.27 -18.12
N GLY A 241 -8.28 11.89 -17.78
CA GLY A 241 -8.37 13.34 -17.61
C GLY A 241 -7.52 13.90 -16.46
N ARG A 242 -7.21 13.07 -15.44
CA ARG A 242 -6.46 13.49 -14.24
C ARG A 242 -4.98 13.15 -14.34
N LEU A 243 -4.67 11.93 -14.74
CA LEU A 243 -3.30 11.38 -14.74
C LEU A 243 -2.64 11.37 -16.13
N GLY A 244 -3.39 11.58 -17.20
CA GLY A 244 -2.91 11.40 -18.57
C GLY A 244 -3.17 9.99 -19.11
N PRO A 245 -2.65 9.65 -20.31
CA PRO A 245 -2.83 8.35 -20.93
C PRO A 245 -2.45 7.20 -20.00
N CYS A 246 -3.20 6.10 -20.06
CA CYS A 246 -2.86 4.90 -19.29
C CYS A 246 -1.47 4.40 -19.73
N PRO A 247 -0.59 4.02 -18.79
CA PRO A 247 0.70 3.41 -19.11
C PRO A 247 0.54 2.21 -20.06
N GLU A 248 1.41 2.12 -21.07
CA GLU A 248 1.48 0.93 -21.94
C GLU A 248 2.00 -0.27 -21.13
N THR A 249 3.07 -0.02 -20.36
CA THR A 249 3.74 -0.97 -19.49
C THR A 249 3.37 -0.72 -18.04
N MET A 250 2.93 -1.77 -17.35
CA MET A 250 2.67 -1.77 -15.91
C MET A 250 3.25 -3.05 -15.29
N ILE A 251 3.75 -2.94 -14.06
CA ILE A 251 4.25 -4.09 -13.28
C ILE A 251 3.46 -4.22 -11.98
N ALA A 252 3.38 -5.44 -11.41
CA ALA A 252 2.42 -5.75 -10.35
C ALA A 252 3.06 -5.89 -8.96
N GLY A 253 2.66 -5.00 -8.05
CA GLY A 253 3.15 -5.02 -6.67
C GLY A 253 2.42 -5.98 -5.74
N VAL A 254 1.31 -6.57 -6.18
CA VAL A 254 0.44 -7.46 -5.40
C VAL A 254 0.43 -8.87 -5.99
N PRO A 255 0.10 -9.93 -5.22
CA PRO A 255 -0.05 -11.28 -5.76
C PRO A 255 -1.15 -11.40 -6.83
N ALA A 256 -1.04 -12.43 -7.68
CA ALA A 256 -1.96 -12.69 -8.79
C ALA A 256 -3.45 -12.85 -8.40
N HIS A 257 -3.73 -13.28 -7.18
CA HIS A 257 -5.10 -13.44 -6.68
C HIS A 257 -5.79 -12.12 -6.30
N VAL A 258 -5.11 -10.97 -6.42
CA VAL A 258 -5.71 -9.64 -6.20
C VAL A 258 -6.37 -9.17 -7.51
N ASP A 259 -7.47 -9.85 -7.87
CA ASP A 259 -8.15 -9.75 -9.17
C ASP A 259 -9.34 -8.78 -9.19
N GLY A 260 -9.85 -8.41 -8.01
CA GLY A 260 -10.97 -7.50 -7.79
C GLY A 260 -12.35 -8.02 -8.21
N ARG A 261 -12.51 -9.31 -8.50
CA ARG A 261 -13.76 -9.86 -9.08
C ARG A 261 -15.02 -9.59 -8.25
N MET A 262 -14.87 -9.56 -6.92
CA MET A 262 -16.00 -9.34 -6.02
C MET A 262 -16.59 -7.92 -6.13
N LEU A 263 -15.90 -6.95 -6.73
CA LEU A 263 -16.48 -5.64 -7.01
C LEU A 263 -17.67 -5.80 -7.97
N ALA A 264 -17.46 -6.47 -9.11
CA ALA A 264 -18.51 -6.71 -10.10
C ALA A 264 -19.62 -7.62 -9.54
N ILE A 265 -19.27 -8.66 -8.79
CA ILE A 265 -20.26 -9.56 -8.16
C ILE A 265 -21.13 -8.81 -7.15
N SER A 266 -20.54 -7.92 -6.34
CA SER A 266 -21.29 -7.11 -5.37
C SER A 266 -22.21 -6.12 -6.05
N GLU A 267 -21.75 -5.50 -7.15
CA GLU A 267 -22.58 -4.60 -7.95
C GLU A 267 -23.75 -5.32 -8.61
N GLN A 268 -23.51 -6.48 -9.21
CA GLN A 268 -24.56 -7.31 -9.82
C GLN A 268 -25.62 -7.74 -8.80
N ALA A 269 -25.24 -7.93 -7.53
CA ALA A 269 -26.16 -8.20 -6.44
C ALA A 269 -26.95 -6.98 -5.98
N GLY A 270 -26.61 -5.77 -6.43
CA GLY A 270 -27.31 -4.51 -6.13
C GLY A 270 -26.58 -3.55 -5.18
N ALA A 271 -25.30 -3.79 -4.86
CA ALA A 271 -24.49 -2.87 -4.06
C ALA A 271 -23.90 -1.73 -4.92
N THR A 272 -23.84 -0.52 -4.38
CA THR A 272 -23.27 0.63 -5.08
C THR A 272 -21.75 0.61 -5.07
N LEU A 273 -21.13 0.75 -6.25
CA LEU A 273 -19.71 1.05 -6.41
C LEU A 273 -19.52 2.53 -6.74
N VAL A 274 -18.63 3.21 -5.99
CA VAL A 274 -18.30 4.62 -6.21
C VAL A 274 -16.80 4.79 -6.45
N ASN A 275 -16.40 5.95 -7.01
CA ASN A 275 -15.00 6.37 -7.11
C ASN A 275 -14.08 5.40 -7.87
N ARG A 276 -14.60 4.72 -8.90
CA ARG A 276 -13.89 3.67 -9.66
C ARG A 276 -12.55 4.11 -10.24
N ASP A 277 -12.44 5.38 -10.58
CA ASP A 277 -11.27 6.02 -11.19
C ASP A 277 -10.21 6.48 -10.17
N ARG A 278 -10.46 6.28 -8.87
CA ARG A 278 -9.52 6.60 -7.80
C ARG A 278 -8.60 5.42 -7.55
N MET A 279 -7.39 5.53 -8.06
CA MET A 279 -6.32 4.53 -7.95
C MET A 279 -5.10 5.11 -7.25
N TRP A 280 -4.35 4.23 -6.59
CA TRP A 280 -3.08 4.56 -5.98
C TRP A 280 -2.02 3.56 -6.45
N HIS A 281 -1.19 4.03 -7.37
CA HIS A 281 -0.09 3.30 -7.97
C HIS A 281 1.19 4.09 -7.77
N TYR A 282 2.32 3.40 -7.77
CA TYR A 282 3.60 4.03 -7.47
C TYR A 282 4.42 4.24 -8.72
N THR A 283 5.18 5.33 -8.73
CA THR A 283 6.08 5.70 -9.81
C THR A 283 7.49 5.15 -9.63
N GLU A 284 7.82 4.66 -8.44
CA GLU A 284 9.13 4.11 -8.08
C GLU A 284 9.18 2.57 -8.11
N GLY A 285 8.59 1.96 -9.13
CA GLY A 285 8.51 0.51 -9.30
C GLY A 285 9.75 -0.14 -9.91
N LEU A 286 10.15 -1.28 -9.35
CA LEU A 286 11.22 -2.16 -9.83
C LEU A 286 10.70 -3.55 -10.15
N HIS A 287 11.21 -4.15 -11.22
CA HIS A 287 11.05 -5.59 -11.44
C HIS A 287 11.77 -6.35 -10.34
N ASN A 288 11.10 -7.31 -9.71
CA ASN A 288 11.77 -8.17 -8.75
C ASN A 288 12.69 -9.14 -9.47
N TRP A 289 13.96 -9.18 -9.08
CA TRP A 289 14.95 -10.09 -9.65
C TRP A 289 14.72 -11.55 -9.23
N ASP A 290 14.05 -11.76 -8.10
CA ASP A 290 13.64 -13.08 -7.58
C ASP A 290 12.12 -13.10 -7.34
N PRO A 291 11.32 -13.28 -8.40
CA PRO A 291 9.87 -13.11 -8.34
C PRO A 291 9.17 -14.26 -7.58
N ILE A 292 8.22 -13.90 -6.72
CA ILE A 292 7.39 -14.84 -5.97
C ILE A 292 6.14 -15.17 -6.80
N TRP A 293 5.53 -14.15 -7.42
CA TRP A 293 4.36 -14.25 -8.31
C TRP A 293 4.69 -13.74 -9.73
N PRO A 294 3.84 -14.02 -10.74
CA PRO A 294 3.99 -13.45 -12.09
C PRO A 294 4.05 -11.91 -12.02
N ASP A 295 4.91 -11.28 -12.83
CA ASP A 295 5.08 -9.81 -12.85
C ASP A 295 5.44 -9.17 -11.49
N HIS A 296 6.00 -9.96 -10.56
CA HIS A 296 6.32 -9.49 -9.21
C HIS A 296 7.26 -8.29 -9.29
N ALA A 297 6.75 -7.18 -8.77
CA ALA A 297 7.48 -5.94 -8.66
C ALA A 297 7.42 -5.37 -7.25
N ILE A 298 8.36 -4.47 -6.97
CA ILE A 298 8.50 -3.85 -5.67
C ILE A 298 8.67 -2.34 -5.77
N ARG A 299 8.12 -1.62 -4.78
CA ARG A 299 8.31 -0.18 -4.67
C ARG A 299 9.61 0.11 -3.93
N ILE A 300 10.38 1.04 -4.46
CA ILE A 300 11.36 1.76 -3.66
C ILE A 300 10.60 2.73 -2.76
N ILE A 301 10.89 2.72 -1.48
CA ILE A 301 10.66 3.87 -0.61
C ILE A 301 11.96 4.65 -0.73
N PRO A 302 12.00 5.82 -1.39
CA PRO A 302 13.22 6.60 -1.52
C PRO A 302 13.32 7.66 -0.41
N GLY A 303 14.53 8.18 -0.20
CA GLY A 303 14.74 9.48 0.42
C GLY A 303 14.90 10.55 -0.66
N PRO A 304 14.88 11.84 -0.30
CA PRO A 304 14.75 12.93 -1.26
C PRO A 304 16.04 13.22 -2.06
N SER A 305 17.14 12.50 -1.84
CA SER A 305 18.46 12.90 -2.36
C SER A 305 18.74 12.51 -3.81
N SER A 306 18.13 11.45 -4.33
CA SER A 306 18.32 11.03 -5.74
C SER A 306 17.81 12.10 -6.68
N MET A 307 18.53 12.41 -7.77
CA MET A 307 17.96 13.25 -8.82
C MET A 307 17.00 12.42 -9.67
N TRP A 308 15.85 12.99 -10.00
CA TRP A 308 14.78 12.31 -10.73
C TRP A 308 14.60 12.92 -12.11
N PHE A 309 14.79 12.12 -13.14
CA PHE A 309 14.66 12.51 -14.55
C PHE A 309 13.50 11.77 -15.21
N ASP A 310 12.82 12.41 -16.15
CA ASP A 310 11.88 11.73 -17.04
C ASP A 310 12.61 10.83 -18.05
N ALA A 311 11.83 10.13 -18.87
CA ALA A 311 12.35 9.26 -19.93
C ALA A 311 13.21 9.99 -20.99
N THR A 312 13.15 11.32 -21.06
CA THR A 312 13.89 12.17 -22.01
C THR A 312 15.18 12.76 -21.41
N GLY A 313 15.49 12.45 -20.15
CA GLY A 313 16.68 12.95 -19.45
C GLY A 313 16.54 14.36 -18.89
N LYS A 314 15.32 14.92 -18.85
CA LYS A 314 15.04 16.19 -18.18
C LYS A 314 14.66 15.92 -16.73
N ARG A 315 15.20 16.71 -15.81
CA ARG A 315 14.84 16.60 -14.39
C ARG A 315 13.37 16.94 -14.22
N LEU A 316 12.64 16.14 -13.45
CA LEU A 316 11.24 16.42 -13.16
C LEU A 316 11.11 17.78 -12.45
N PRO A 317 10.07 18.57 -12.78
CA PRO A 317 9.88 19.89 -12.17
C PRO A 317 9.47 19.74 -10.71
N ALA A 318 9.82 20.72 -9.87
CA ALA A 318 9.33 20.77 -8.50
C ALA A 318 7.78 20.79 -8.47
N PRO A 319 7.15 20.16 -7.47
CA PRO A 319 7.74 19.47 -6.33
C PRO A 319 7.97 17.96 -6.53
N ASN A 320 8.11 17.48 -7.77
CA ASN A 320 8.29 16.05 -8.08
C ASN A 320 9.69 15.56 -7.71
N PHE A 321 9.90 15.30 -6.42
CA PHE A 321 11.12 14.73 -5.86
C PHE A 321 10.86 13.30 -5.37
N PRO A 322 11.91 12.46 -5.22
CA PRO A 322 11.72 11.11 -4.70
C PRO A 322 11.04 11.12 -3.33
N GLY A 323 9.97 10.32 -3.17
CA GLY A 323 9.25 10.20 -1.90
C GLY A 323 8.42 11.44 -1.54
N PHE A 324 7.95 12.15 -2.57
CA PHE A 324 6.91 13.17 -2.51
C PHE A 324 5.64 12.59 -3.18
N ASP A 325 4.69 13.45 -3.54
CA ASP A 325 3.42 13.09 -4.15
C ASP A 325 3.59 12.19 -5.40
N THR A 326 3.15 10.93 -5.27
CA THR A 326 3.24 9.95 -6.35
C THR A 326 2.30 10.26 -7.51
N ASN A 327 1.11 10.81 -7.27
CA ASN A 327 0.13 11.11 -8.33
C ASN A 327 0.56 12.32 -9.15
N THR A 328 1.11 13.36 -8.50
CA THR A 328 1.71 14.50 -9.19
C THR A 328 2.91 14.05 -10.02
N SER A 329 3.77 13.17 -9.47
CA SER A 329 4.90 12.59 -10.19
C SER A 329 4.45 11.73 -11.38
N MET A 330 3.38 10.94 -11.21
CA MET A 330 2.81 10.10 -12.25
C MET A 330 2.29 10.94 -13.41
N LYS A 331 1.55 12.01 -13.11
CA LYS A 331 1.08 12.96 -14.12
C LYS A 331 2.25 13.60 -14.87
N ALA A 332 3.30 14.01 -14.16
CA ALA A 332 4.50 14.58 -14.78
C ALA A 332 5.17 13.58 -15.73
N ILE A 333 5.34 12.32 -15.31
CA ILE A 333 5.92 11.25 -16.12
C ILE A 333 5.06 11.00 -17.37
N LEU A 334 3.77 10.74 -17.21
CA LEU A 334 2.88 10.40 -18.32
C LEU A 334 2.68 11.57 -19.30
N SER A 335 2.81 12.82 -18.85
CA SER A 335 2.76 14.00 -19.73
C SER A 335 3.89 14.05 -20.76
N THR A 336 4.96 13.28 -20.55
CA THR A 336 6.07 13.17 -21.51
C THR A 336 5.79 12.19 -22.65
N GLY A 337 4.66 11.46 -22.60
CA GLY A 337 4.34 10.39 -23.55
C GLY A 337 5.05 9.07 -23.24
N HIS A 338 5.64 8.93 -22.05
CA HIS A 338 6.37 7.74 -21.61
C HIS A 338 5.88 7.26 -20.24
N ASP A 339 6.07 5.97 -19.96
CA ASP A 339 5.58 5.28 -18.75
C ASP A 339 6.70 4.87 -17.77
N TYR A 340 7.85 5.55 -17.85
CA TYR A 340 8.99 5.30 -16.98
C TYR A 340 9.80 6.57 -16.72
N SER A 341 10.67 6.48 -15.73
CA SER A 341 11.56 7.57 -15.33
C SER A 341 12.88 7.04 -14.78
N TRP A 342 13.79 7.92 -14.37
CA TRP A 342 15.11 7.57 -13.89
C TRP A 342 15.43 8.23 -12.56
N PHE A 343 15.80 7.42 -11.57
CA PHE A 343 16.66 7.94 -10.51
C PHE A 343 18.11 7.90 -10.96
N VAL A 344 18.84 8.99 -10.68
CA VAL A 344 20.30 9.04 -10.72
C VAL A 344 20.79 9.39 -9.32
N LEU A 345 21.66 8.54 -8.79
CA LEU A 345 22.19 8.63 -7.44
C LEU A 345 23.60 8.04 -7.40
N ASN A 346 24.18 7.99 -6.20
CA ASN A 346 25.45 7.31 -5.96
C ASN A 346 25.31 6.27 -4.85
N GLN A 347 26.37 5.49 -4.62
CA GLN A 347 26.38 4.43 -3.63
C GLN A 347 26.09 4.94 -2.21
N THR A 348 26.55 6.15 -1.86
CA THR A 348 26.27 6.71 -0.52
C THR A 348 24.78 6.96 -0.31
N ILE A 349 24.08 7.48 -1.31
CA ILE A 349 22.62 7.66 -1.26
C ILE A 349 21.92 6.30 -1.27
N LEU A 350 22.34 5.36 -2.13
CA LEU A 350 21.76 4.03 -2.22
C LEU A 350 21.77 3.32 -0.86
N ASN A 351 22.91 3.36 -0.16
CA ASN A 351 23.11 2.69 1.12
C ASN A 351 22.11 3.14 2.20
N ARG A 352 21.65 4.39 2.13
CA ARG A 352 20.90 5.02 3.21
C ARG A 352 19.45 5.30 2.88
N GLU A 353 19.16 5.67 1.64
CA GLU A 353 17.86 6.20 1.23
C GLU A 353 17.03 5.22 0.42
N PHE A 354 17.63 4.13 -0.06
CA PHE A 354 16.97 3.16 -0.91
C PHE A 354 16.43 2.01 -0.03
N VAL A 355 15.14 2.02 0.30
CA VAL A 355 14.50 0.94 1.10
C VAL A 355 13.44 0.25 0.24
N LEU A 356 13.29 -1.05 0.37
CA LEU A 356 12.33 -1.84 -0.40
C LEU A 356 11.07 -2.10 0.45
N SER A 357 9.88 -1.97 -0.14
CA SER A 357 8.60 -1.96 0.61
C SER A 357 8.05 -3.33 1.05
N GLY A 358 8.66 -4.44 0.62
CA GLY A 358 8.18 -5.79 0.90
C GLY A 358 8.70 -6.35 2.22
N SER A 359 7.87 -7.08 2.98
CA SER A 359 8.31 -7.72 4.23
C SER A 359 9.44 -8.73 3.99
N GLU A 360 9.42 -9.40 2.83
CA GLU A 360 10.43 -10.34 2.35
C GLU A 360 11.78 -9.66 2.06
N GLN A 361 11.79 -8.37 1.77
CA GLN A 361 13.02 -7.59 1.57
C GLN A 361 13.58 -6.96 2.85
N ASN A 362 12.90 -7.14 3.98
CA ASN A 362 13.31 -6.57 5.27
C ASN A 362 13.46 -7.67 6.34
N PRO A 363 14.32 -8.68 6.11
CA PRO A 363 14.40 -9.87 6.95
C PRO A 363 14.86 -9.60 8.39
N ASP A 364 15.55 -8.48 8.63
CA ASP A 364 16.00 -8.06 9.96
C ASP A 364 14.82 -7.59 10.83
N VAL A 365 13.96 -6.72 10.30
CA VAL A 365 12.77 -6.23 11.00
C VAL A 365 11.66 -7.30 11.00
N THR A 366 11.46 -8.00 9.89
CA THR A 366 10.46 -9.07 9.77
C THR A 366 10.80 -10.25 10.69
N GLY A 367 12.08 -10.66 10.72
CA GLY A 367 12.56 -11.72 11.60
C GLY A 367 12.76 -11.31 13.06
N LYS A 368 12.48 -10.05 13.43
CA LYS A 368 12.65 -9.49 14.77
C LYS A 368 14.08 -9.68 15.33
N ASP A 369 15.08 -9.57 14.46
CA ASP A 369 16.47 -9.82 14.81
C ASP A 369 17.19 -8.50 15.15
N ILE A 370 17.27 -8.19 16.44
CA ILE A 370 17.92 -6.97 16.95
C ILE A 370 19.40 -6.92 16.54
N ARG A 371 20.09 -8.06 16.46
CA ARG A 371 21.51 -8.09 16.07
C ARG A 371 21.68 -7.72 14.60
N LYS A 372 20.84 -8.27 13.71
CA LYS A 372 20.84 -7.89 12.28
C LYS A 372 20.45 -6.44 12.06
N VAL A 373 19.47 -5.91 12.79
CA VAL A 373 19.08 -4.48 12.72
C VAL A 373 20.21 -3.55 13.16
N LEU A 374 21.00 -3.94 14.17
CA LEU A 374 22.16 -3.16 14.59
C LEU A 374 23.31 -3.27 13.58
N ALA A 375 23.56 -4.46 13.03
CA ALA A 375 24.61 -4.71 12.04
C ALA A 375 24.33 -4.02 10.69
N SER A 376 23.07 -4.02 10.22
CA SER A 376 22.65 -3.35 8.98
C SER A 376 22.83 -1.83 9.03
N ARG A 377 22.96 -1.25 10.22
CA ARG A 377 23.20 0.18 10.45
C ARG A 377 24.67 0.56 10.61
N GLY A 378 25.58 -0.41 10.73
CA GLY A 378 27.02 -0.19 10.98
C GLY A 378 27.96 -0.66 9.86
N GLY A 379 27.45 -1.36 8.84
CA GLY A 379 28.24 -1.91 7.74
C GLY A 379 28.66 -0.88 6.68
N LYS A 380 29.79 -1.13 6.00
CA LYS A 380 30.16 -0.44 4.76
C LYS A 380 29.41 -1.12 3.58
N GLY A 381 28.32 -0.53 3.12
CA GLY A 381 27.54 -1.03 1.97
C GLY A 381 26.02 -0.91 2.18
N ALA A 382 25.23 -1.06 1.11
CA ALA A 382 23.79 -1.10 1.23
C ALA A 382 23.35 -2.44 1.87
N PRO A 383 22.16 -2.50 2.49
CA PRO A 383 21.60 -3.77 2.95
C PRO A 383 21.58 -4.82 1.83
N ALA A 384 21.85 -6.08 2.18
CA ALA A 384 22.05 -7.17 1.20
C ALA A 384 20.95 -7.30 0.13
N PRO A 385 19.65 -7.14 0.44
CA PRO A 385 18.60 -7.14 -0.58
C PRO A 385 18.80 -6.05 -1.65
N ILE A 386 19.19 -4.85 -1.26
CA ILE A 386 19.41 -3.73 -2.19
C ILE A 386 20.62 -3.98 -3.08
N GLU A 387 21.69 -4.55 -2.53
CA GLU A 387 22.84 -4.98 -3.33
C GLU A 387 22.48 -6.08 -4.32
N ALA A 388 21.61 -7.02 -3.95
CA ALA A 388 21.11 -8.05 -4.87
C ALA A 388 20.32 -7.43 -6.03
N PHE A 389 19.43 -6.48 -5.76
CA PHE A 389 18.74 -5.71 -6.81
C PHE A 389 19.73 -4.96 -7.71
N LYS A 390 20.76 -4.33 -7.15
CA LYS A 390 21.79 -3.64 -7.94
C LYS A 390 22.56 -4.59 -8.87
N ASN A 391 22.84 -5.81 -8.40
CA ASN A 391 23.67 -6.77 -9.12
C ASN A 391 22.90 -7.64 -10.12
N HIS A 392 21.61 -7.91 -9.88
CA HIS A 392 20.80 -8.84 -10.66
C HIS A 392 19.58 -8.18 -11.32
N GLY A 393 19.17 -7.01 -10.84
CA GLY A 393 17.97 -6.32 -11.32
C GLY A 393 18.15 -5.74 -12.71
N VAL A 394 17.14 -5.98 -13.56
CA VAL A 394 17.12 -5.51 -14.96
C VAL A 394 16.99 -4.00 -15.11
N ASP A 395 16.66 -3.29 -14.02
CA ASP A 395 16.42 -1.85 -14.01
C ASP A 395 17.65 -1.02 -13.56
N PHE A 396 18.77 -1.66 -13.21
CA PHE A 396 19.94 -0.99 -12.64
C PHE A 396 21.07 -0.80 -13.65
N VAL A 397 21.69 0.37 -13.63
CA VAL A 397 22.93 0.70 -14.34
C VAL A 397 23.91 1.26 -13.34
N VAL A 398 25.13 0.73 -13.31
CA VAL A 398 26.20 1.18 -12.43
C VAL A 398 27.41 1.58 -13.28
N ALA A 399 27.94 2.78 -13.04
CA ALA A 399 29.02 3.35 -13.84
C ALA A 399 29.90 4.30 -13.01
N ARG A 400 31.07 4.67 -13.55
CA ARG A 400 32.00 5.59 -12.87
C ARG A 400 31.88 7.02 -13.38
N THR A 401 31.45 7.20 -14.63
CA THR A 401 31.27 8.51 -15.27
C THR A 401 29.83 8.69 -15.74
N VAL A 402 29.44 9.94 -16.02
CA VAL A 402 28.10 10.23 -16.55
C VAL A 402 27.93 9.64 -17.96
N ASP A 403 28.95 9.70 -18.80
CA ASP A 403 28.91 9.11 -20.16
C ASP A 403 28.66 7.59 -20.12
N GLU A 404 29.40 6.87 -19.28
CA GLU A 404 29.20 5.43 -19.10
C GLU A 404 27.82 5.12 -18.53
N LEU A 405 27.35 5.94 -17.58
CA LEU A 405 26.04 5.79 -16.96
C LEU A 405 24.93 5.94 -18.01
N VAL A 406 24.99 6.99 -18.81
CA VAL A 406 23.98 7.30 -19.82
C VAL A 406 24.03 6.31 -20.98
N ALA A 407 25.22 5.86 -21.40
CA ALA A 407 25.34 4.75 -22.35
C ALA A 407 24.67 3.47 -21.82
N GLY A 408 24.79 3.18 -20.52
CA GLY A 408 24.08 2.07 -19.88
C GLY A 408 22.57 2.29 -19.79
N MET A 409 22.12 3.51 -19.46
CA MET A 409 20.70 3.87 -19.45
C MET A 409 20.08 3.69 -20.84
N ASN A 410 20.74 4.13 -21.90
CA ASN A 410 20.27 3.98 -23.29
C ASN A 410 20.16 2.51 -23.72
N LYS A 411 20.99 1.60 -23.19
CA LYS A 411 20.87 0.15 -23.48
C LYS A 411 19.59 -0.48 -22.95
N ILE A 412 19.05 0.05 -21.86
CA ILE A 412 17.84 -0.48 -21.20
C ILE A 412 16.64 0.48 -21.29
N ALA A 413 16.77 1.62 -21.97
CA ALA A 413 15.67 2.55 -22.19
C ALA A 413 14.64 1.95 -23.17
N ARG A 414 13.36 2.29 -22.97
CA ARG A 414 12.27 1.99 -23.92
C ARG A 414 11.88 3.20 -24.78
N GLY A 415 12.33 4.39 -24.39
CA GLY A 415 12.02 5.68 -25.01
C GLY A 415 13.22 6.27 -25.76
N PRO A 416 13.31 7.62 -25.85
CA PRO A 416 14.32 8.30 -26.65
C PRO A 416 15.73 8.10 -26.12
N GLU A 417 16.72 8.30 -27.00
CA GLU A 417 18.13 8.30 -26.62
C GLU A 417 18.44 9.52 -25.74
N LEU A 418 19.06 9.26 -24.59
CA LEU A 418 19.42 10.27 -23.60
C LEU A 418 20.75 10.94 -23.96
N ASP A 419 20.81 12.27 -23.79
CA ASP A 419 22.03 13.08 -23.93
C ASP A 419 22.79 13.16 -22.59
N ALA A 420 24.00 12.60 -22.55
CA ALA A 420 24.87 12.62 -21.38
C ALA A 420 25.22 14.05 -20.94
N SER A 421 25.42 14.96 -21.89
CA SER A 421 25.74 16.35 -21.60
C SER A 421 24.57 17.06 -20.93
N LEU A 422 23.32 16.73 -21.31
CA LEU A 422 22.12 17.29 -20.68
C LEU A 422 21.97 16.83 -19.23
N ILE A 423 22.16 15.53 -18.97
CA ILE A 423 22.08 14.98 -17.62
C ILE A 423 23.19 15.56 -16.74
N GLU A 424 24.44 15.58 -17.22
CA GLU A 424 25.57 16.14 -16.49
C GLU A 424 25.36 17.61 -16.12
N ARG A 425 24.94 18.46 -17.09
CA ARG A 425 24.68 19.89 -16.84
C ARG A 425 23.70 20.10 -15.69
N GLN A 426 22.66 19.28 -15.59
CA GLN A 426 21.65 19.37 -14.53
C GLN A 426 22.19 18.89 -13.17
N ILE A 427 23.00 17.83 -13.15
CA ILE A 427 23.64 17.34 -11.92
C ILE A 427 24.64 18.37 -11.39
N VAL A 428 25.50 18.91 -12.26
CA VAL A 428 26.49 19.93 -11.91
C VAL A 428 25.82 21.21 -11.40
N ALA A 429 24.68 21.61 -11.97
CA ALA A 429 23.93 22.78 -11.50
C ALA A 429 23.48 22.61 -10.04
N ARG A 430 22.91 21.45 -9.68
CA ARG A 430 22.57 21.12 -8.28
C ARG A 430 23.81 21.07 -7.39
N ASP A 431 24.85 20.37 -7.83
CA ASP A 431 26.07 20.13 -7.05
C ASP A 431 26.84 21.40 -6.69
N ARG A 432 26.75 22.45 -7.52
CA ARG A 432 27.30 23.78 -7.23
C ARG A 432 26.61 24.46 -6.05
N GLU A 433 25.36 24.15 -5.77
CA GLU A 433 24.62 24.76 -4.66
C GLU A 433 24.82 24.01 -3.32
N VAL A 434 25.22 22.74 -3.34
CA VAL A 434 25.34 21.86 -2.15
C VAL A 434 26.26 22.40 -1.05
N ALA A 435 27.31 23.13 -1.41
CA ALA A 435 28.31 23.61 -0.44
C ALA A 435 27.80 24.77 0.44
N ASN A 436 26.67 25.39 0.07
CA ASN A 436 26.12 26.53 0.78
C ASN A 436 25.17 26.08 1.90
N GLY A 437 25.07 26.88 2.96
CA GLY A 437 24.08 26.68 4.03
C GLY A 437 22.63 27.02 3.62
N PHE A 438 22.44 27.53 2.41
CA PHE A 438 21.17 27.90 1.78
C PHE A 438 21.25 27.60 0.27
N SER A 439 20.12 27.46 -0.40
CA SER A 439 20.06 27.14 -1.84
C SER A 439 18.76 27.68 -2.41
N LYS A 440 18.68 27.88 -3.73
CA LYS A 440 17.41 28.13 -4.44
C LYS A 440 16.81 26.85 -5.03
N ASP A 441 17.59 25.76 -5.09
CA ASP A 441 17.13 24.46 -5.52
C ASP A 441 16.17 23.85 -4.48
N LEU A 442 14.91 23.69 -4.88
CA LEU A 442 13.84 23.21 -4.02
C LEU A 442 14.07 21.78 -3.50
N GLN A 443 14.81 20.93 -4.23
CA GLN A 443 15.15 19.60 -3.74
C GLN A 443 16.19 19.68 -2.62
N LEU A 444 17.20 20.55 -2.74
CA LEU A 444 18.17 20.77 -1.66
C LEU A 444 17.50 21.35 -0.41
N MET A 445 16.54 22.28 -0.58
CA MET A 445 15.71 22.75 0.53
C MET A 445 14.93 21.61 1.18
N ALA A 446 14.30 20.73 0.38
CA ALA A 446 13.57 19.57 0.87
C ALA A 446 14.47 18.59 1.65
N ILE A 447 15.68 18.29 1.16
CA ILE A 447 16.65 17.45 1.86
C ILE A 447 17.05 18.08 3.19
N ALA A 448 17.33 19.39 3.21
CA ALA A 448 17.66 20.11 4.43
C ALA A 448 16.51 20.09 5.45
N ASN A 449 15.27 20.25 4.98
CA ASN A 449 14.07 20.19 5.83
C ASN A 449 13.83 18.78 6.39
N ALA A 450 13.93 17.74 5.56
CA ALA A 450 13.78 16.34 5.99
C ALA A 450 14.73 16.02 7.15
N ARG A 451 15.99 16.45 7.05
CA ARG A 451 17.01 16.25 8.09
C ARG A 451 16.76 17.00 9.40
N ARG A 452 15.72 17.83 9.51
CA ARG A 452 15.27 18.40 10.80
C ARG A 452 14.52 17.37 11.64
N SER A 453 13.89 16.37 11.02
CA SER A 453 13.25 15.25 11.71
C SER A 453 14.31 14.28 12.23
N LEU A 454 14.14 13.74 13.45
CA LEU A 454 15.11 12.84 14.07
C LEU A 454 15.26 11.54 13.27
N GLY A 455 14.13 10.93 12.88
CA GLY A 455 14.08 9.70 12.11
C GLY A 455 14.80 9.83 10.77
N ASP A 456 14.53 10.91 10.03
CA ASP A 456 15.20 11.16 8.75
C ASP A 456 16.69 11.41 8.92
N ARG A 457 17.07 12.30 9.84
CA ARG A 457 18.47 12.66 10.06
C ARG A 457 19.35 11.47 10.40
N LEU A 458 18.81 10.53 11.19
CA LEU A 458 19.54 9.36 11.67
C LEU A 458 19.50 8.22 10.66
N VAL A 459 18.34 7.89 10.10
CA VAL A 459 18.14 6.62 9.40
C VAL A 459 17.86 6.79 7.91
N ARG A 460 17.22 7.89 7.49
CA ARG A 460 16.58 7.94 6.16
C ARG A 460 17.21 8.88 5.14
N THR A 461 17.81 9.98 5.58
CA THR A 461 18.29 11.04 4.68
C THR A 461 19.77 11.29 4.88
N THR A 462 20.52 11.15 3.80
CA THR A 462 21.96 11.37 3.69
C THR A 462 22.30 12.84 3.91
N LYS A 463 23.51 13.11 4.37
CA LYS A 463 24.02 14.49 4.38
C LYS A 463 24.15 14.94 2.91
N PRO A 464 23.69 16.16 2.55
CA PRO A 464 23.91 16.69 1.22
C PRO A 464 25.39 16.63 0.84
N HIS A 465 25.66 16.12 -0.35
CA HIS A 465 26.98 16.05 -0.99
C HIS A 465 26.79 16.13 -2.50
N ARG A 466 27.89 16.38 -3.21
CA ARG A 466 27.90 16.41 -4.68
C ARG A 466 27.69 14.99 -5.21
N LEU A 467 26.76 14.82 -6.14
CA LEU A 467 26.48 13.52 -6.75
C LEU A 467 27.69 12.99 -7.52
N LEU A 468 28.44 13.87 -8.18
CA LEU A 468 29.62 13.52 -8.98
C LEU A 468 30.93 13.41 -8.16
N ASP A 469 30.87 13.47 -6.84
CA ASP A 469 32.05 13.26 -6.00
C ASP A 469 32.46 11.77 -6.02
N PRO A 470 33.67 11.43 -6.49
CA PRO A 470 34.14 10.05 -6.57
C PRO A 470 34.18 9.33 -5.21
N GLU A 471 34.32 10.05 -4.09
CA GLU A 471 34.31 9.44 -2.75
C GLU A 471 32.96 8.80 -2.41
N HIS A 472 31.89 9.24 -3.06
CA HIS A 472 30.53 8.77 -2.84
C HIS A 472 30.05 7.74 -3.87
N GLY A 473 30.86 7.47 -4.89
CA GLY A 473 30.55 6.60 -6.03
C GLY A 473 30.51 5.09 -5.71
N PRO A 474 30.21 4.23 -6.71
CA PRO A 474 29.93 4.57 -8.11
C PRO A 474 28.62 5.34 -8.32
N LEU A 475 28.41 5.88 -9.53
CA LEU A 475 27.13 6.39 -9.98
C LEU A 475 26.19 5.23 -10.31
N ILE A 476 24.91 5.45 -10.04
CA ILE A 476 23.85 4.47 -10.21
C ILE A 476 22.67 5.17 -10.88
N ALA A 477 22.13 4.55 -11.92
CA ALA A 477 20.87 4.92 -12.52
C ALA A 477 19.89 3.76 -12.36
N VAL A 478 18.64 4.09 -12.07
CA VAL A 478 17.58 3.11 -11.83
C VAL A 478 16.37 3.48 -12.66
N ARG A 479 15.97 2.59 -13.57
CA ARG A 479 14.76 2.74 -14.36
C ARG A 479 13.55 2.45 -13.49
N LEU A 480 12.71 3.45 -13.30
CA LEU A 480 11.50 3.34 -12.49
C LEU A 480 10.28 3.13 -13.37
N ASN A 481 9.44 2.18 -13.00
CA ASN A 481 8.26 1.77 -13.75
C ASN A 481 6.98 2.08 -12.96
N ILE A 482 5.85 2.22 -13.66
CA ILE A 482 4.54 2.35 -13.01
C ILE A 482 4.15 1.01 -12.38
N LEU A 483 4.06 1.01 -11.05
CA LEU A 483 3.76 -0.14 -10.20
C LEU A 483 2.32 -0.10 -9.73
N THR A 484 1.52 -1.05 -10.21
CA THR A 484 0.13 -1.21 -9.80
C THR A 484 0.08 -1.72 -8.35
N ARG A 485 -0.85 -1.17 -7.57
CA ARG A 485 -0.92 -1.46 -6.14
C ARG A 485 -2.33 -1.50 -5.58
N LYS A 486 -3.06 -0.38 -5.61
CA LYS A 486 -4.31 -0.19 -4.88
C LYS A 486 -5.40 0.49 -5.70
N THR A 487 -6.63 0.09 -5.45
CA THR A 487 -7.82 0.91 -5.69
C THR A 487 -8.23 1.65 -4.43
N LEU A 488 -8.55 2.93 -4.57
CA LEU A 488 -9.06 3.77 -3.49
C LEU A 488 -10.59 3.85 -3.52
N GLY A 489 -11.21 3.64 -4.69
CA GLY A 489 -12.65 3.42 -4.84
C GLY A 489 -13.12 2.03 -4.39
N GLY A 490 -14.43 1.82 -4.33
CA GLY A 490 -15.01 0.49 -4.06
C GLY A 490 -16.48 0.51 -3.65
N ILE A 491 -16.91 -0.56 -2.99
CA ILE A 491 -18.27 -0.70 -2.44
C ILE A 491 -18.51 0.40 -1.41
N GLN A 492 -19.56 1.19 -1.62
CA GLN A 492 -19.97 2.23 -0.70
C GLN A 492 -20.59 1.60 0.56
N THR A 493 -20.17 2.09 1.74
CA THR A 493 -20.65 1.58 3.02
C THR A 493 -20.95 2.70 4.00
N ASN A 494 -21.96 2.50 4.85
CA ASN A 494 -22.16 3.37 6.01
C ASN A 494 -21.08 3.14 7.10
N LEU A 495 -21.11 3.89 8.20
CA LEU A 495 -20.16 3.76 9.31
C LEU A 495 -20.25 2.45 10.11
N ASP A 496 -21.21 1.58 9.83
CA ASP A 496 -21.28 0.21 10.37
C ASP A 496 -20.72 -0.83 9.38
N SER A 497 -20.08 -0.37 8.30
CA SER A 497 -19.58 -1.19 7.18
C SER A 497 -20.66 -1.93 6.39
N GLN A 498 -21.93 -1.56 6.56
CA GLN A 498 -23.02 -2.12 5.76
C GLN A 498 -22.95 -1.53 4.35
N ALA A 499 -23.03 -2.38 3.33
CA ALA A 499 -23.10 -1.96 1.94
C ALA A 499 -24.39 -1.17 1.69
N LEU A 500 -24.38 -0.31 0.67
CA LEU A 500 -25.54 0.51 0.31
C LEU A 500 -26.07 0.14 -1.07
N HIS A 501 -27.38 0.29 -1.24
CA HIS A 501 -28.02 0.31 -2.56
C HIS A 501 -27.83 1.67 -3.26
N ALA A 502 -28.22 1.73 -4.53
CA ALA A 502 -28.09 2.94 -5.35
C ALA A 502 -28.90 4.13 -4.82
N ASP A 503 -29.98 3.88 -4.09
CA ASP A 503 -30.78 4.90 -3.43
C ASP A 503 -30.22 5.37 -2.07
N GLY A 504 -29.05 4.83 -1.67
CA GLY A 504 -28.39 5.13 -0.41
C GLY A 504 -28.93 4.35 0.79
N THR A 505 -29.94 3.49 0.60
CA THR A 505 -30.46 2.65 1.69
C THR A 505 -29.49 1.52 2.03
N PRO A 506 -29.42 1.08 3.30
CA PRO A 506 -28.53 -0.02 3.66
C PRO A 506 -28.98 -1.36 3.07
N PHE A 507 -28.05 -2.07 2.44
CA PHE A 507 -28.26 -3.41 1.90
C PHE A 507 -28.34 -4.42 3.05
N ALA A 508 -29.51 -5.00 3.26
CA ALA A 508 -29.74 -5.96 4.34
C ALA A 508 -28.81 -7.18 4.20
N GLY A 509 -28.10 -7.53 5.28
CA GLY A 509 -27.21 -8.70 5.31
C GLY A 509 -25.88 -8.55 4.56
N LEU A 510 -25.65 -7.46 3.79
CA LEU A 510 -24.39 -7.27 3.04
C LEU A 510 -23.49 -6.22 3.69
N TYR A 511 -22.23 -6.60 3.93
CA TYR A 511 -21.20 -5.74 4.51
C TYR A 511 -19.95 -5.79 3.65
N ALA A 512 -19.13 -4.75 3.70
CA ALA A 512 -17.85 -4.72 3.00
C ALA A 512 -16.77 -4.03 3.83
N ALA A 513 -15.55 -4.57 3.79
CA ALA A 513 -14.41 -4.04 4.54
C ALA A 513 -13.09 -4.30 3.81
N GLY A 514 -12.10 -3.44 4.05
CA GLY A 514 -10.84 -3.52 3.33
C GLY A 514 -10.92 -2.85 1.96
N GLU A 515 -10.05 -3.27 1.05
CA GLU A 515 -9.78 -2.54 -0.21
C GLU A 515 -10.98 -2.53 -1.14
N VAL A 516 -11.75 -3.62 -1.08
CA VAL A 516 -13.00 -3.78 -1.83
C VAL A 516 -14.03 -2.71 -1.49
N ALA A 517 -13.94 -2.10 -0.31
CA ALA A 517 -14.79 -0.99 0.14
C ALA A 517 -14.09 0.38 0.06
N GLY A 518 -13.04 0.52 -0.76
CA GLY A 518 -12.21 1.72 -0.80
C GLY A 518 -11.50 2.03 0.53
N PHE A 519 -11.30 0.99 1.35
CA PHE A 519 -10.93 1.02 2.78
C PHE A 519 -11.89 1.80 3.70
N GLY A 520 -13.16 1.97 3.29
CA GLY A 520 -14.35 2.28 4.10
C GLY A 520 -15.21 3.39 3.52
N GLY A 521 -16.46 3.10 3.12
CA GLY A 521 -17.34 4.08 2.47
C GLY A 521 -17.07 4.30 0.98
N GLY A 522 -16.30 3.41 0.36
CA GLY A 522 -16.00 3.40 -1.08
C GLY A 522 -14.95 4.42 -1.52
N GLY A 523 -14.24 5.06 -0.59
CA GLY A 523 -13.34 6.15 -0.99
C GLY A 523 -12.59 6.85 0.13
N VAL A 524 -12.34 6.24 1.29
CA VAL A 524 -11.87 6.94 2.51
C VAL A 524 -10.63 7.82 2.31
N HIS A 525 -9.81 7.52 1.32
CA HIS A 525 -8.57 8.23 1.00
C HIS A 525 -8.73 9.32 -0.05
N GLY A 526 -9.92 9.50 -0.65
CA GLY A 526 -10.11 10.37 -1.80
C GLY A 526 -9.13 10.03 -2.93
N TYR A 527 -8.49 11.06 -3.49
CA TYR A 527 -7.52 10.93 -4.58
C TYR A 527 -6.13 10.51 -4.13
N ASN A 528 -5.71 10.88 -2.91
CA ASN A 528 -4.35 10.61 -2.43
C ASN A 528 -4.34 10.00 -1.03
N ALA A 529 -3.75 8.83 -0.91
CA ALA A 529 -3.61 8.15 0.38
C ALA A 529 -2.42 8.69 1.16
N LEU A 530 -2.58 8.80 2.48
CA LEU A 530 -1.47 9.07 3.40
C LEU A 530 -0.73 7.78 3.75
N GLU A 531 0.52 7.89 4.19
CA GLU A 531 1.33 6.71 4.48
C GLU A 531 0.84 5.95 5.73
N GLY A 532 0.95 4.62 5.67
CA GLY A 532 0.55 3.73 6.78
C GLY A 532 -0.97 3.62 6.99
N THR A 533 -1.77 4.17 6.08
CA THR A 533 -3.23 4.15 6.24
C THR A 533 -3.85 2.84 5.78
N PHE A 534 -3.34 2.19 4.72
CA PHE A 534 -3.97 1.01 4.11
C PHE A 534 -4.20 -0.16 5.08
N LEU A 535 -3.14 -0.63 5.77
CA LEU A 535 -3.28 -1.70 6.77
C LEU A 535 -4.23 -1.29 7.89
N GLY A 536 -4.11 -0.04 8.34
CA GLY A 536 -5.00 0.49 9.36
C GLY A 536 -6.45 0.57 8.89
N GLY A 537 -6.69 0.92 7.63
CA GLY A 537 -8.02 0.96 7.01
C GLY A 537 -8.65 -0.42 7.00
N CYS A 538 -7.91 -1.45 6.58
CA CYS A 538 -8.34 -2.85 6.70
C CYS A 538 -8.74 -3.20 8.14
N ILE A 539 -7.90 -2.84 9.12
CA ILE A 539 -8.17 -3.10 10.55
C ILE A 539 -9.43 -2.36 11.00
N PHE A 540 -9.57 -1.09 10.65
CA PHE A 540 -10.67 -0.26 11.13
C PHE A 540 -12.00 -0.67 10.52
N SER A 541 -12.08 -0.85 9.20
CA SER A 541 -13.31 -1.32 8.55
C SER A 541 -13.66 -2.75 8.94
N GLY A 542 -12.67 -3.64 9.07
CA GLY A 542 -12.91 -5.03 9.50
C GLY A 542 -13.43 -5.10 10.94
N LEU A 543 -12.84 -4.30 11.85
CA LEU A 543 -13.29 -4.17 13.24
C LEU A 543 -14.72 -3.63 13.29
N THR A 544 -15.04 -2.66 12.44
CA THR A 544 -16.35 -2.02 12.38
C THR A 544 -17.42 -3.01 11.92
N ALA A 545 -17.18 -3.71 10.80
CA ALA A 545 -18.08 -4.76 10.29
C ALA A 545 -18.31 -5.87 11.33
N GLY A 546 -17.24 -6.39 11.93
CA GLY A 546 -17.35 -7.46 12.93
C GLY A 546 -18.13 -7.03 14.17
N ARG A 547 -17.94 -5.80 14.65
CA ARG A 547 -18.68 -5.25 15.79
C ARG A 547 -20.12 -4.90 15.45
N ALA A 548 -20.41 -4.43 14.24
CA ALA A 548 -21.78 -4.14 13.82
C ALA A 548 -22.61 -5.42 13.83
N LEU A 549 -22.10 -6.47 13.18
CA LEU A 549 -22.76 -7.78 13.14
C LEU A 549 -22.81 -8.47 14.51
N ALA A 550 -21.80 -8.30 15.36
CA ALA A 550 -21.88 -8.77 16.74
C ALA A 550 -23.09 -8.18 17.48
N ARG A 551 -23.38 -6.88 17.29
CA ARG A 551 -24.53 -6.19 17.91
C ARG A 551 -25.86 -6.60 17.29
N THR A 552 -25.96 -6.70 15.97
CA THR A 552 -27.23 -6.96 15.28
C THR A 552 -27.67 -8.42 15.31
N LEU A 553 -26.74 -9.35 15.47
CA LEU A 553 -27.03 -10.78 15.61
C LEU A 553 -27.20 -11.22 17.08
N SER A 554 -27.03 -10.30 18.04
CA SER A 554 -27.19 -10.49 19.50
C SER A 554 -28.53 -11.03 19.92
#